data_AF-A0A1B2FE01-F1
#
_entry.id   AF-A0A1B2FE01-F1
#
_cell.length_a   1.000
_cell.length_b   1.000
_cell.length_c   1.000
_cell.angle_alpha   90.00
_cell.angle_beta   90.00
_cell.angle_gamma   90.00
#
_symmetry.space_group_name_H-M   'P 1'
#
loop_
_entity.id
_entity.type
_entity.pdbx_description
1 polymer ?
#
loop_
_entity_poly.entity_id
_entity_poly.type
_entity_poly.pdbx_seq_one_letter_code
_entity_poly.pdbx_strand_id
1 'polypeptide(L)'
;MTRIAYLEISPRQTGKTTRLAKMACELVAQGKQVVFVVHSPRAAKEWGQRHPELLVIADGQPLPRWIDPDQAVWFYDEFDWLKSVVVREGAYYATTAARLRVAGEPPAEGDVLMQLLEANGQQHVRHFWPFDVDDFVSENRRFMSAECFRLCMLGEFQA
;
A
#
# COMPACT_ATOMS: atom_id res chain seq x y z
N MET A 1 -11.22 -18.63 -0.28
CA MET A 1 -10.97 -17.19 -0.12
C MET A 1 -9.47 -17.00 -0.03
N THR A 2 -8.92 -16.10 -0.85
CA THR A 2 -7.49 -15.74 -0.81
C THR A 2 -7.19 -15.09 0.53
N ARG A 3 -6.20 -15.61 1.27
CA ARG A 3 -5.77 -15.02 2.54
C ARG A 3 -4.48 -14.23 2.33
N ILE A 4 -4.54 -12.92 2.53
CA ILE A 4 -3.35 -12.05 2.44
C ILE A 4 -2.51 -12.15 3.73
N ALA A 5 -1.25 -11.73 3.68
CA ALA A 5 -0.37 -11.73 4.84
C ALA A 5 -0.49 -10.45 5.67
N TYR A 6 -0.72 -9.31 5.00
CA TYR A 6 -0.70 -8.00 5.65
C TYR A 6 -1.53 -6.97 4.88
N LEU A 7 -2.28 -6.14 5.61
CA LEU A 7 -2.98 -4.97 5.09
C LEU A 7 -2.81 -3.80 6.03
N GLU A 8 -2.19 -2.72 5.54
CA GLU A 8 -2.11 -1.43 6.20
C GLU A 8 -2.91 -0.38 5.42
N ILE A 9 -3.80 0.32 6.11
CA ILE A 9 -4.50 1.49 5.58
C ILE A 9 -4.27 2.62 6.58
N SER A 10 -3.38 3.55 6.24
CA SER A 10 -2.95 4.63 7.13
C SER A 10 -2.88 5.97 6.39
N PRO A 11 -3.03 7.11 7.10
CA PRO A 11 -2.81 8.44 6.55
C PRO A 11 -1.45 8.60 5.85
N ARG A 12 -1.31 9.69 5.09
CA ARG A 12 -0.03 10.05 4.43
C ARG A 12 1.08 10.21 5.46
N GLN A 13 2.32 9.97 5.04
CA GLN A 13 3.52 10.26 5.84
C GLN A 13 3.61 9.56 7.22
N THR A 14 2.91 8.45 7.40
CA THR A 14 2.99 7.62 8.63
C THR A 14 4.12 6.59 8.60
N GLY A 15 4.95 6.56 7.53
CA GLY A 15 6.08 5.63 7.38
C GLY A 15 5.73 4.27 6.76
N LYS A 16 4.56 4.13 6.12
CA LYS A 16 4.08 2.87 5.50
C LYS A 16 5.11 2.20 4.60
N THR A 17 5.59 2.92 3.59
CA THR A 17 6.53 2.38 2.60
C THR A 17 7.80 1.87 3.25
N THR A 18 8.32 2.58 4.26
CA THR A 18 9.50 2.15 5.02
C THR A 18 9.25 0.86 5.79
N ARG A 19 8.11 0.74 6.48
CA ARG A 19 7.74 -0.51 7.17
C ARG A 19 7.57 -1.66 6.19
N LEU A 20 6.88 -1.40 5.08
CA LEU A 20 6.63 -2.38 4.03
C LEU A 20 7.95 -2.87 3.41
N ALA A 21 8.87 -1.97 3.08
CA ALA A 21 10.19 -2.29 2.56
C ALA A 21 11.02 -3.08 3.59
N LYS A 22 10.97 -2.73 4.88
CA LYS A 22 11.65 -3.47 5.94
C LYS A 22 11.18 -4.94 5.99
N MET A 23 9.87 -5.18 5.98
CA MET A 23 9.32 -6.55 5.95
C MET A 23 9.75 -7.29 4.69
N ALA A 24 9.78 -6.61 3.55
CA ALA A 24 10.22 -7.19 2.28
C ALA A 24 11.71 -7.61 2.33
N CYS A 25 12.59 -6.74 2.85
CA CYS A 25 14.01 -7.05 3.09
C CYS A 25 14.19 -8.25 4.03
N GLU A 26 13.40 -8.34 5.10
CA GLU A 26 13.45 -9.46 6.05
C GLU A 26 13.13 -10.80 5.37
N LEU A 27 12.19 -10.83 4.43
CA LEU A 27 11.89 -12.04 3.65
C LEU A 27 12.97 -12.36 2.62
N VAL A 28 13.56 -11.35 1.97
CA VAL A 28 14.72 -11.56 1.09
C VAL A 28 15.89 -12.16 1.88
N ALA A 29 16.16 -11.67 3.09
CA ALA A 29 17.20 -12.22 3.97
C ALA A 29 16.94 -13.68 4.38
N GLN A 30 15.69 -14.14 4.35
CA GLN A 30 15.29 -15.53 4.55
C GLN A 30 15.34 -16.37 3.25
N GLY A 31 15.85 -15.81 2.15
CA GLY A 31 15.96 -16.49 0.86
C GLY A 31 14.67 -16.53 0.05
N LYS A 32 13.66 -15.73 0.40
CA LYS A 32 12.42 -15.64 -0.40
C LYS A 32 12.63 -14.74 -1.61
N GLN A 33 12.02 -15.13 -2.73
CA GLN A 33 11.91 -14.26 -3.89
C GLN A 33 10.81 -13.24 -3.63
N VAL A 34 11.16 -11.95 -3.59
CA VAL A 34 10.24 -10.86 -3.24
C VAL A 34 10.13 -9.88 -4.40
N VAL A 35 8.90 -9.44 -4.70
CA VAL A 35 8.61 -8.37 -5.66
C VAL A 35 7.97 -7.21 -4.93
N PHE A 36 8.58 -6.03 -5.02
CA PHE A 36 8.09 -4.80 -4.40
C PHE A 36 7.59 -3.83 -5.46
N VAL A 37 6.28 -3.60 -5.50
CA VAL A 37 5.61 -2.77 -6.52
C VAL A 37 5.36 -1.38 -5.97
N VAL A 38 5.76 -0.36 -6.73
CA VAL A 38 5.56 1.07 -6.40
C VAL A 38 4.91 1.82 -7.56
N HIS A 39 4.32 2.97 -7.26
CA HIS A 39 3.49 3.73 -8.21
C HIS A 39 4.20 4.30 -9.45
N SER A 40 5.54 4.39 -9.47
CA SER A 40 6.25 5.02 -10.61
C SER A 40 7.66 4.48 -10.84
N PRO A 41 8.19 4.59 -12.08
CA PRO A 41 9.58 4.23 -12.39
C PRO A 41 10.62 5.01 -11.59
N ARG A 42 10.32 6.28 -11.28
CA ARG A 42 11.18 7.10 -10.43
C ARG A 42 11.25 6.52 -9.02
N ALA A 43 10.11 6.23 -8.42
CA ALA A 43 10.06 5.58 -7.10
C ALA A 43 10.77 4.23 -7.13
N ALA A 44 10.57 3.42 -8.19
CA ALA A 44 11.21 2.12 -8.31
C ALA A 44 12.74 2.23 -8.33
N LYS A 45 13.27 3.20 -9.08
CA LYS A 45 14.71 3.50 -9.09
C LYS A 45 15.21 3.96 -7.72
N GLU A 46 14.53 4.92 -7.09
CA GLU A 46 14.95 5.48 -5.80
C GLU A 46 14.95 4.41 -4.69
N TRP A 47 13.90 3.59 -4.62
CA TRP A 47 13.80 2.50 -3.64
C TRP A 47 14.75 1.35 -3.94
N GLY A 48 14.92 0.96 -5.20
CA GLY A 48 15.90 -0.07 -5.59
C GLY A 48 17.34 0.35 -5.31
N GLN A 49 17.67 1.65 -5.38
CA GLN A 49 18.98 2.17 -4.96
C GLN A 49 19.19 2.10 -3.45
N ARG A 50 18.13 2.31 -2.65
CA ARG A 50 18.17 2.25 -1.19
C ARG A 50 18.20 0.81 -0.66
N HIS A 51 17.59 -0.12 -1.39
CA HIS A 51 17.52 -1.54 -1.06
C HIS A 51 17.95 -2.39 -2.27
N PRO A 52 19.25 -2.49 -2.57
CA PRO A 52 19.76 -3.21 -3.73
C PRO A 52 19.41 -4.71 -3.76
N GLU A 53 19.08 -5.29 -2.60
CA GLU A 53 18.64 -6.67 -2.44
C GLU A 53 17.17 -6.90 -2.84
N LEU A 54 16.35 -5.84 -2.88
CA LEU A 54 14.95 -5.93 -3.25
C LEU A 54 14.77 -5.75 -4.76
N LEU A 55 14.01 -6.65 -5.38
CA LEU A 55 13.46 -6.37 -6.70
C LEU A 55 12.31 -5.38 -6.56
N VAL A 56 12.60 -4.12 -6.87
CA VAL A 56 11.60 -3.05 -6.92
C VAL A 56 11.19 -2.78 -8.37
N ILE A 57 9.89 -2.82 -8.64
CA ILE A 57 9.31 -2.55 -9.96
C ILE A 57 8.25 -1.46 -9.89
N ALA A 58 8.08 -0.73 -10.99
CA ALA A 58 6.96 0.19 -11.14
C ALA A 58 5.66 -0.54 -11.48
N ASP A 59 4.52 0.10 -11.17
CA ASP A 59 3.18 -0.33 -11.61
C ASP A 59 3.16 -0.61 -13.12
N GLY A 60 2.65 -1.79 -13.50
CA GLY A 60 2.61 -2.26 -14.89
C GLY A 60 3.97 -2.61 -15.53
N GLN A 61 5.10 -2.50 -14.81
CA GLN A 61 6.40 -2.91 -15.33
C GLN A 61 6.46 -4.44 -15.45
N PRO A 62 6.95 -4.99 -16.59
CA PRO A 62 7.09 -6.43 -16.75
C PRO A 62 8.14 -6.99 -15.78
N LEU A 63 7.87 -8.19 -15.26
CA LEU A 63 8.81 -8.90 -14.41
C LEU A 63 10.04 -9.38 -15.19
N PRO A 64 11.22 -9.43 -14.55
CA PRO A 64 12.36 -10.15 -15.09
C PRO A 64 12.04 -11.64 -15.29
N ARG A 65 12.62 -12.25 -16.34
CA ARG A 65 12.30 -13.64 -16.75
C ARG A 65 12.61 -14.73 -15.72
N TRP A 66 13.46 -14.44 -14.74
CA TRP A 66 13.85 -15.39 -13.68
C TRP A 66 12.96 -15.31 -12.44
N ILE A 67 11.98 -14.41 -12.42
CA ILE A 67 10.98 -14.33 -11.36
C ILE A 67 9.77 -15.15 -11.78
N ASP A 68 9.41 -16.13 -10.97
CA ASP A 68 8.14 -16.83 -11.12
C ASP A 68 7.07 -16.02 -10.36
N PRO A 69 6.09 -15.42 -11.06
CA PRO A 69 5.07 -14.59 -10.43
C PRO A 69 4.21 -15.35 -9.41
N ASP A 70 4.11 -16.67 -9.52
CA ASP A 70 3.28 -17.51 -8.65
C ASP A 70 4.04 -18.03 -7.42
N GLN A 71 5.37 -17.99 -7.44
CA GLN A 71 6.23 -18.39 -6.31
C GLN A 71 6.80 -17.20 -5.53
N ALA A 72 6.76 -16.00 -6.10
CA ALA A 72 7.25 -14.79 -5.43
C ALA A 72 6.28 -14.27 -4.36
N VAL A 73 6.83 -13.65 -3.31
CA VAL A 73 6.06 -12.89 -2.32
C VAL A 73 5.92 -11.46 -2.78
N TRP A 74 4.67 -10.97 -2.84
CA TRP A 74 4.36 -9.66 -3.40
C TRP A 74 4.13 -8.62 -2.32
N PHE A 75 4.69 -7.43 -2.53
CA PHE A 75 4.48 -6.24 -1.72
C PHE A 75 3.96 -5.13 -2.63
N TYR A 76 2.83 -4.54 -2.29
CA TYR A 76 2.20 -3.44 -3.03
C TYR A 76 2.15 -2.18 -2.17
N ASP A 77 3.00 -1.20 -2.50
CA ASP A 77 3.00 0.12 -1.87
C ASP A 77 2.01 1.06 -2.57
N GLU A 78 1.22 1.76 -1.77
CA GLU A 78 0.14 2.63 -2.23
C GLU A 78 -0.83 1.92 -3.21
N PHE A 79 -1.21 0.68 -2.86
CA PHE A 79 -1.96 -0.22 -3.74
C PHE A 79 -3.27 0.37 -4.29
N ASP A 80 -3.98 1.22 -3.55
CA ASP A 80 -5.27 1.80 -3.99
C ASP A 80 -5.08 2.81 -5.14
N TRP A 81 -3.82 3.17 -5.45
CA TRP A 81 -3.42 4.06 -6.54
C TRP A 81 -2.82 3.32 -7.74
N LEU A 82 -2.49 2.03 -7.58
CA LEU A 82 -1.86 1.21 -8.62
C LEU A 82 -2.94 0.64 -9.55
N LYS A 83 -2.62 0.51 -10.85
CA LYS A 83 -3.54 -0.01 -11.86
C LYS A 83 -3.39 -1.51 -12.08
N SER A 84 -2.24 -2.10 -11.74
CA SER A 84 -1.94 -3.50 -11.99
C SER A 84 -2.00 -4.38 -10.74
N VAL A 85 -2.71 -3.98 -9.69
CA VAL A 85 -2.81 -4.78 -8.45
C VAL A 85 -3.57 -6.06 -8.72
N VAL A 86 -3.02 -7.16 -8.21
CA VAL A 86 -3.70 -8.44 -8.12
C VAL A 86 -3.74 -8.83 -6.66
N VAL A 87 -4.92 -9.24 -6.16
CA VAL A 87 -5.06 -9.79 -4.81
C VAL A 87 -4.47 -11.20 -4.81
N ARG A 88 -3.38 -11.38 -4.05
CA ARG A 88 -2.56 -12.61 -4.03
C ARG A 88 -2.50 -13.18 -2.63
N GLU A 89 -2.50 -14.50 -2.55
CA GLU A 89 -2.32 -15.20 -1.27
C GLU A 89 -0.94 -14.87 -0.68
N GLY A 90 -0.90 -14.60 0.62
CA GLY A 90 0.35 -14.29 1.33
C GLY A 90 1.01 -12.96 0.95
N ALA A 91 0.37 -12.12 0.13
CA ALA A 91 0.92 -10.81 -0.25
C ALA A 91 0.67 -9.72 0.81
N TYR A 92 1.43 -8.64 0.70
CA TYR A 92 1.49 -7.53 1.63
C TYR A 92 1.05 -6.24 0.94
N TYR A 93 0.14 -5.51 1.58
CA TYR A 93 -0.51 -4.34 1.00
C TYR A 93 -0.43 -3.17 1.98
N ALA A 94 0.02 -2.01 1.53
CA ALA A 94 -0.08 -0.79 2.31
C ALA A 94 -0.57 0.38 1.44
N THR A 95 -1.44 1.24 1.97
CA THR A 95 -1.91 2.42 1.22
C THR A 95 -2.38 3.55 2.14
N THR A 96 -2.41 4.75 1.56
CA THR A 96 -3.39 5.80 1.87
C THR A 96 -4.55 5.61 0.90
N ALA A 97 -5.80 5.58 1.37
CA ALA A 97 -6.93 5.36 0.46
C ALA A 97 -7.02 6.45 -0.62
N ALA A 98 -7.37 6.04 -1.84
CA ALA A 98 -7.44 6.92 -3.00
C ALA A 98 -8.78 7.66 -3.12
N ARG A 99 -9.83 7.14 -2.48
CA ARG A 99 -11.20 7.68 -2.51
C ARG A 99 -12.01 7.27 -1.29
N LEU A 100 -13.04 8.04 -0.98
CA LEU A 100 -14.01 7.70 0.06
C LEU A 100 -15.08 6.78 -0.53
N ARG A 101 -15.49 5.78 0.25
CA ARG A 101 -16.55 4.81 -0.10
C ARG A 101 -17.79 5.11 0.71
N VAL A 102 -18.96 5.16 0.11
CA VAL A 102 -20.19 5.49 0.85
C VAL A 102 -20.68 4.27 1.63
N ALA A 103 -20.93 4.44 2.93
CA ALA A 103 -21.47 3.37 3.74
C ALA A 103 -22.85 2.92 3.24
N GLY A 104 -23.03 1.61 3.04
CA GLY A 104 -24.28 1.04 2.53
C GLY A 104 -24.41 1.01 1.00
N GLU A 105 -23.50 1.66 0.27
CA GLU A 105 -23.41 1.50 -1.18
C GLU A 105 -22.52 0.31 -1.53
N PRO A 106 -22.84 -0.44 -2.62
CA PRO A 106 -21.96 -1.49 -3.08
C PRO A 106 -20.61 -0.90 -3.49
N PRO A 107 -19.49 -1.60 -3.21
CA PRO A 107 -18.20 -1.16 -3.71
C PRO A 107 -18.21 -1.11 -5.24
N ALA A 108 -17.48 -0.16 -5.80
CA ALA A 108 -17.29 -0.11 -7.24
C ALA A 108 -16.71 -1.44 -7.73
N GLU A 109 -17.06 -1.83 -8.95
CA GLU A 109 -16.49 -3.03 -9.57
C GLU A 109 -14.96 -2.91 -9.60
N GLY A 110 -14.26 -3.95 -9.12
CA GLY A 110 -12.81 -3.93 -9.03
C GLY A 110 -12.23 -3.07 -7.89
N ASP A 111 -13.01 -2.69 -6.86
CA ASP A 111 -12.47 -1.98 -5.70
C ASP A 111 -11.51 -2.86 -4.87
N VAL A 112 -10.22 -2.74 -5.17
CA VAL A 112 -9.15 -3.55 -4.58
C VAL A 112 -9.08 -3.42 -3.06
N LEU A 113 -9.27 -2.21 -2.50
CA LEU A 113 -9.25 -2.03 -1.05
C LEU A 113 -10.36 -2.84 -0.36
N MET A 114 -11.57 -2.83 -0.92
CA MET A 114 -12.69 -3.60 -0.35
C MET A 114 -12.48 -5.11 -0.51
N GLN A 115 -11.92 -5.55 -1.63
CA GLN A 115 -11.52 -6.96 -1.81
C GLN A 115 -10.44 -7.38 -0.81
N LEU A 116 -9.46 -6.52 -0.53
CA LEU A 116 -8.40 -6.80 0.44
C LEU A 116 -8.91 -6.81 1.88
N LEU A 117 -9.84 -5.91 2.22
CA LEU A 117 -10.52 -5.96 3.52
C LEU A 117 -11.25 -7.29 3.71
N GLU A 118 -12.02 -7.74 2.71
CA GLU A 118 -12.69 -9.04 2.76
C GLU A 118 -11.69 -10.20 2.87
N ALA A 119 -10.64 -10.19 2.04
CA ALA A 119 -9.57 -11.20 2.05
C ALA A 119 -8.81 -11.26 3.39
N ASN A 120 -8.84 -10.17 4.17
CA ASN A 120 -8.24 -10.07 5.50
C ASN A 120 -9.26 -10.15 6.64
N GLY A 121 -10.47 -10.65 6.39
CA GLY A 121 -11.49 -10.81 7.43
C GLY A 121 -11.97 -9.50 8.05
N GLN A 122 -12.03 -8.43 7.26
CA GLN A 122 -12.36 -7.06 7.65
C GLN A 122 -11.36 -6.42 8.63
N GLN A 123 -10.14 -6.97 8.72
CA GLN A 123 -9.07 -6.43 9.56
C GLN A 123 -8.06 -5.64 8.73
N HIS A 124 -7.46 -4.63 9.34
CA HIS A 124 -6.30 -3.92 8.81
C HIS A 124 -5.52 -3.30 9.95
N VAL A 125 -4.25 -3.04 9.70
CA VAL A 125 -3.40 -2.25 10.58
C VAL A 125 -3.54 -0.78 10.21
N ARG A 126 -3.53 0.10 11.22
CA ARG A 126 -3.52 1.54 11.05
C ARG A 126 -2.49 2.16 11.97
N HIS A 127 -1.66 3.01 11.40
CA HIS A 127 -0.64 3.77 12.12
C HIS A 127 -0.95 5.27 12.03
N PHE A 128 -0.57 5.99 13.09
CA PHE A 128 -0.64 7.45 13.15
C PHE A 128 0.77 8.03 13.29
N TRP A 129 0.91 9.33 13.11
CA TRP A 129 2.18 10.01 13.28
C TRP A 129 2.69 9.85 14.73
N PRO A 130 3.99 9.56 14.94
CA PRO A 130 4.55 9.35 16.26
C PRO A 130 4.91 10.66 16.99
N PHE A 131 4.54 11.81 16.44
CA PHE A 131 4.84 13.14 16.96
C PHE A 131 3.60 14.02 16.93
N ASP A 132 3.64 15.12 17.70
CA ASP A 132 2.61 16.15 17.65
C ASP A 132 2.55 16.74 16.24
N VAL A 133 1.37 16.65 15.63
CA VAL A 133 1.09 17.09 14.27
C VAL A 133 -0.02 18.13 14.24
N ASP A 134 -0.37 18.76 15.36
CA ASP A 134 -1.51 19.67 15.41
C ASP A 134 -1.38 20.85 14.44
N ASP A 135 -0.20 21.46 14.36
CA ASP A 135 0.10 22.52 13.40
C ASP A 135 0.02 21.99 11.96
N PHE A 136 0.63 20.82 11.70
CA PHE A 136 0.62 20.19 10.38
C PHE A 136 -0.81 19.85 9.92
N VAL A 137 -1.63 19.29 10.80
CA VAL A 137 -3.03 18.95 10.52
C VAL A 137 -3.86 20.22 10.32
N SER A 138 -3.68 21.23 11.18
CA SER A 138 -4.39 22.50 11.10
C SER A 138 -4.08 23.27 9.81
N GLU A 139 -2.81 23.29 9.39
CA GLU A 139 -2.39 23.88 8.12
C GLU A 139 -2.99 23.13 6.94
N ASN A 140 -2.86 21.80 6.89
CA ASN A 140 -3.43 21.01 5.80
C ASN A 140 -4.95 21.17 5.70
N ARG A 141 -5.66 21.34 6.84
CA ARG A 141 -7.11 21.60 6.84
C ARG A 141 -7.49 22.88 6.10
N ARG A 142 -6.62 23.89 6.07
CA ARG A 142 -6.88 25.18 5.39
C ARG A 142 -6.68 25.09 3.88
N PHE A 143 -5.79 24.20 3.42
CA PHE A 143 -5.40 24.12 2.01
C PHE A 143 -5.99 22.93 1.25
N MET A 144 -6.48 21.91 1.95
CA MET A 144 -7.11 20.73 1.34
C MET A 144 -8.63 20.90 1.23
N SER A 145 -9.22 20.28 0.20
CA SER A 145 -10.66 20.03 0.21
C SER A 145 -11.02 19.11 1.39
N ALA A 146 -12.29 19.16 1.82
CA ALA A 146 -12.75 18.32 2.92
C ALA A 146 -12.50 16.82 2.65
N GLU A 147 -12.74 16.37 1.42
CA GLU A 147 -12.48 14.98 1.01
C GLU A 147 -10.99 14.65 1.03
N CYS A 148 -10.13 15.48 0.44
CA CYS A 148 -8.69 15.26 0.43
C CYS A 148 -8.11 15.21 1.85
N PHE A 149 -8.62 16.06 2.74
CA PHE A 149 -8.24 16.06 4.15
C PHE A 149 -8.64 14.75 4.84
N ARG A 150 -9.87 14.27 4.66
CA ARG A 150 -10.35 12.99 5.22
C ARG A 150 -9.47 11.82 4.75
N LEU A 151 -9.17 11.76 3.45
CA LEU A 151 -8.32 10.71 2.87
C LEU A 151 -6.87 10.79 3.36
N CYS A 152 -6.22 11.93 3.18
CA CYS A 152 -4.78 12.06 3.36
C CYS A 152 -4.38 12.24 4.81
N MET A 153 -5.15 13.02 5.57
CA MET A 153 -4.80 13.42 6.93
C MET A 153 -5.47 12.53 7.96
N LEU A 154 -6.75 12.22 7.77
CA LEU A 154 -7.45 11.33 8.69
C LEU A 154 -7.24 9.87 8.32
N GLY A 155 -6.91 9.53 7.07
CA GLY A 155 -6.80 8.13 6.64
C GLY A 155 -8.15 7.44 6.56
N GLU A 156 -9.21 8.21 6.36
CA GLU A 156 -10.54 7.69 6.10
C GLU A 156 -10.60 7.08 4.71
N PHE A 157 -11.41 6.03 4.57
CA PHE A 157 -11.69 5.39 3.29
C PHE A 157 -13.18 5.06 3.13
N GLN A 158 -13.98 5.41 4.13
CA GLN A 158 -15.43 5.33 4.16
C GLN A 158 -16.00 6.70 4.55
N ALA A 159 -17.09 7.10 3.89
CA ALA A 159 -17.72 8.40 4.00
C ALA A 159 -18.75 8.44 5.12
#